data_AF-A0A849B4Y0-F1
#
_entry.id   AF-A0A849B4Y0-F1
#
_cell.length_a   1.000
_cell.length_b   1.000
_cell.length_c   1.000
_cell.angle_alpha   90.00
_cell.angle_beta   90.00
_cell.angle_gamma   90.00
#
_symmetry.space_group_name_H-M   'P 1'
#
loop_
_entity.id
_entity.type
_entity.pdbx_description
1 polymer ?
#
loop_
_entity_poly.entity_id
_entity_poly.type
_entity_poly.pdbx_seq_one_letter_code
_entity_poly.pdbx_strand_id
1 'polypeptide(L)'
;MNFDRHHNARLDGVWNYYPNQLIIGSEESQISPSKTIKTVQLPASFLSISGQKDGLATFQQHFKLPESAVGQQIYLYIPYQYGAYQLFVDDRLLTKVGQVGVEGHHQTEMAPKLVSFFPNKTDVVITLQVSSFQHIRGGLENSIYIGFNKPILHKFYRQVMEKTLLRLV
;
A
#
# COMPACT_ATOMS: atom_id res chain seq x y z
N MET A 1 1.18 8.78 -13.68
CA MET A 1 1.78 7.42 -13.61
C MET A 1 1.69 6.79 -15.00
N ASN A 2 2.66 5.95 -15.41
CA ASN A 2 2.66 5.37 -16.76
C ASN A 2 2.92 3.85 -16.71
N PHE A 3 1.93 3.04 -17.13
CA PHE A 3 2.04 1.59 -17.30
C PHE A 3 1.22 1.15 -18.52
N ASP A 4 1.55 0.00 -19.10
CA ASP A 4 0.91 -0.52 -20.31
C ASP A 4 0.83 -2.06 -20.29
N ARG A 5 0.47 -2.69 -21.41
CA ARG A 5 0.33 -4.15 -21.52
C ARG A 5 1.66 -4.92 -21.32
N HIS A 6 2.80 -4.23 -21.33
CA HIS A 6 4.15 -4.77 -21.22
C HIS A 6 4.89 -4.31 -19.97
N HIS A 7 4.57 -3.13 -19.44
CA HIS A 7 5.26 -2.50 -18.30
C HIS A 7 4.32 -2.26 -17.12
N ASN A 8 4.80 -2.50 -15.90
CA ASN A 8 4.14 -2.06 -14.67
C ASN A 8 4.75 -0.73 -14.18
N ALA A 9 4.02 -0.04 -13.30
CA ALA A 9 4.51 1.13 -12.58
C ALA A 9 4.62 0.81 -11.08
N ARG A 10 5.34 1.68 -10.36
CA ARG A 10 5.39 1.67 -8.90
C ARG A 10 4.48 2.74 -8.33
N LEU A 11 3.98 2.50 -7.14
CA LEU A 11 3.27 3.49 -6.33
C LEU A 11 4.23 4.26 -5.39
N ASP A 12 5.52 4.28 -5.71
CA ASP A 12 6.54 5.05 -5.00
C ASP A 12 6.30 6.56 -5.22
N GLY A 13 6.62 7.39 -4.22
CA GLY A 13 6.38 8.82 -4.33
C GLY A 13 6.15 9.49 -2.98
N VAL A 14 5.74 10.75 -3.04
CA VAL A 14 5.26 11.49 -1.89
C VAL A 14 3.83 11.02 -1.58
N TRP A 15 3.50 10.78 -0.32
CA TRP A 15 2.17 10.39 0.15
C TRP A 15 1.74 11.28 1.31
N ASN A 16 0.43 11.55 1.43
CA ASN A 16 -0.13 12.12 2.65
C ASN A 16 -0.02 11.08 3.77
N TYR A 17 0.45 11.51 4.92
CA TYR A 17 0.71 10.70 6.11
C TYR A 17 -0.06 11.23 7.30
N TYR A 18 -0.90 10.37 7.86
CA TYR A 18 -1.76 10.65 9.00
C TYR A 18 -1.33 9.76 10.17
N PRO A 19 -0.41 10.23 11.03
CA PRO A 19 0.06 9.45 12.17
C PRO A 19 -1.08 9.21 13.17
N ASN A 20 -1.10 8.01 13.73
CA ASN A 20 -2.04 7.52 14.75
C ASN A 20 -3.52 7.61 14.34
N GLN A 21 -3.80 7.46 13.04
CA GLN A 21 -5.14 7.59 12.50
C GLN A 21 -5.44 6.51 11.47
N LEU A 22 -6.66 5.99 11.51
CA LEU A 22 -7.23 5.04 10.56
C LEU A 22 -8.39 5.73 9.82
N ILE A 23 -8.07 6.42 8.73
CA ILE A 23 -9.04 7.22 7.96
C ILE A 23 -9.70 6.33 6.89
N ILE A 24 -11.02 6.43 6.74
CA ILE A 24 -11.79 5.76 5.68
C ILE A 24 -12.65 6.84 5.01
N GLY A 25 -12.41 7.16 3.75
CA GLY A 25 -13.05 8.28 3.09
C GLY A 25 -12.04 9.29 2.54
N SER A 26 -12.31 9.83 1.35
CA SER A 26 -11.67 11.05 0.84
C SER A 26 -12.13 12.33 1.55
N GLU A 27 -13.03 12.22 2.53
CA GLU A 27 -13.64 13.39 3.17
C GLU A 27 -12.76 14.00 4.26
N GLU A 28 -12.41 15.28 4.06
CA GLU A 28 -11.87 16.20 5.05
C GLU A 28 -12.73 16.27 6.33
N SER A 29 -14.01 15.91 6.26
CA SER A 29 -14.95 15.81 7.39
C SER A 29 -14.49 14.85 8.50
N GLN A 30 -13.75 13.79 8.15
CA GLN A 30 -13.17 12.88 9.15
C GLN A 30 -11.84 13.38 9.69
N ILE A 31 -11.26 14.41 9.06
CA ILE A 31 -10.03 15.05 9.50
C ILE A 31 -10.42 16.11 10.53
N SER A 32 -10.54 15.71 11.81
CA SER A 32 -10.61 16.66 12.93
C SER A 32 -9.62 17.82 12.73
N PRO A 33 -10.05 19.09 12.92
CA PRO A 33 -9.23 20.28 12.61
C PRO A 33 -7.91 20.40 13.40
N SER A 34 -7.65 19.52 14.37
CA SER A 34 -6.36 19.41 15.08
C SER A 34 -5.36 18.43 14.44
N LYS A 35 -5.66 17.87 13.26
CA LYS A 35 -4.84 16.79 12.67
C LYS A 35 -3.66 17.32 11.89
N THR A 36 -2.47 16.92 12.31
CA THR A 36 -1.23 17.15 11.55
C THR A 36 -1.21 16.23 10.34
N ILE A 37 -1.45 16.79 9.16
CA ILE A 37 -1.13 16.14 7.88
C ILE A 37 0.35 16.41 7.61
N LYS A 38 1.12 15.35 7.37
CA LYS A 38 2.49 15.46 6.85
C LYS A 38 2.57 14.78 5.50
N THR A 39 3.60 15.09 4.72
CA THR A 39 3.95 14.32 3.54
C THR A 39 5.20 13.50 3.81
N VAL A 40 5.26 12.29 3.27
CA VAL A 40 6.41 11.38 3.41
C VAL A 40 6.72 10.74 2.07
N GLN A 41 7.99 10.39 1.85
CA GLN A 41 8.41 9.62 0.69
C GLN A 41 8.23 8.12 1.00
N LEU A 42 7.46 7.41 0.16
CA LEU A 42 7.36 5.95 0.18
C LEU A 42 8.16 5.32 -0.98
N PRO A 43 8.67 4.09 -0.80
CA PRO A 43 8.57 3.24 0.40
C PRO A 43 9.45 3.74 1.57
N ALA A 44 8.99 3.53 2.80
CA ALA A 44 9.71 3.92 4.01
C ALA A 44 9.26 3.12 5.24
N SER A 45 10.15 3.04 6.22
CA SER A 45 9.86 2.48 7.55
C SER A 45 9.23 3.53 8.47
N PHE A 46 8.51 3.11 9.51
CA PHE A 46 8.10 4.02 10.57
C PHE A 46 9.31 4.68 11.23
N LEU A 47 10.40 3.93 11.44
CA LEU A 47 11.64 4.47 12.04
C LEU A 47 12.18 5.67 11.25
N SER A 48 12.20 5.58 9.92
CA SER A 48 12.64 6.68 9.06
C SER A 48 11.65 7.87 9.01
N ILE A 49 10.36 7.62 9.24
CA ILE A 49 9.32 8.66 9.17
C ILE A 49 9.17 9.42 10.49
N SER A 50 9.16 8.69 11.62
CA SER A 50 8.78 9.20 12.95
C SER A 50 9.91 9.10 13.98
N GLY A 51 11.00 8.39 13.68
CA GLY A 51 12.02 8.03 14.67
C GLY A 51 11.61 6.87 15.58
N GLN A 52 10.44 6.26 15.37
CA GLN A 52 9.92 5.14 16.16
C GLN A 52 9.73 3.91 15.29
N LYS A 53 10.14 2.73 15.78
CA LYS A 53 9.99 1.47 15.04
C LYS A 53 8.53 1.02 14.92
N ASP A 54 7.74 1.35 15.93
CA ASP A 54 6.33 1.00 16.03
C ASP A 54 5.47 2.18 15.55
N GLY A 55 4.31 1.88 14.98
CA GLY A 55 3.44 2.93 14.47
C GLY A 55 2.08 2.43 14.00
N LEU A 56 1.13 3.36 13.99
CA LEU A 56 -0.20 3.24 13.41
C LEU A 56 -0.37 4.47 12.50
N ALA A 57 -0.76 4.30 11.25
CA ALA A 57 -0.99 5.44 10.38
C ALA A 57 -1.88 5.11 9.19
N THR A 58 -2.40 6.16 8.56
CA THR A 58 -2.95 6.12 7.21
C THR A 58 -1.99 6.81 6.25
N PHE A 59 -1.79 6.21 5.08
CA PHE A 59 -1.09 6.78 3.95
C PHE A 59 -2.09 6.92 2.79
N GLN A 60 -2.18 8.10 2.18
CA GLN A 60 -3.08 8.32 1.05
C GLN A 60 -2.39 9.06 -0.09
N GLN A 61 -2.70 8.68 -1.33
CA GLN A 61 -2.25 9.40 -2.51
C GLN A 61 -3.25 9.28 -3.67
N HIS A 62 -3.39 10.38 -4.41
CA HIS A 62 -4.10 10.47 -5.67
C HIS A 62 -3.19 10.04 -6.82
N PHE A 63 -3.65 9.08 -7.62
CA PHE A 63 -2.95 8.61 -8.80
C PHE A 63 -3.79 8.88 -10.04
N LYS A 64 -3.14 9.44 -11.07
CA LYS A 64 -3.69 9.50 -12.43
C LYS A 64 -3.23 8.28 -13.22
N LEU A 65 -4.18 7.37 -13.48
CA LEU A 65 -4.03 6.18 -14.30
C LEU A 65 -3.98 6.53 -15.80
N PRO A 66 -3.34 5.72 -16.65
CA PRO A 66 -3.45 5.87 -18.10
C PRO A 66 -4.89 5.66 -18.56
N GLU A 67 -5.34 6.36 -19.61
CA GLU A 67 -6.72 6.25 -20.12
C GLU A 67 -7.10 4.82 -20.49
N SER A 68 -6.14 4.04 -21.01
CA SER A 68 -6.32 2.62 -21.35
C SER A 68 -6.67 1.73 -20.15
N ALA A 69 -6.51 2.22 -18.91
CA ALA A 69 -6.89 1.49 -17.70
C ALA A 69 -8.39 1.59 -17.39
N VAL A 70 -9.08 2.64 -17.84
CA VAL A 70 -10.49 2.88 -17.50
C VAL A 70 -11.37 1.76 -18.05
N GLY A 71 -12.22 1.19 -17.20
CA GLY A 71 -13.09 0.06 -17.55
C GLY A 71 -12.34 -1.27 -17.76
N GLN A 72 -11.04 -1.33 -17.49
CA GLN A 72 -10.24 -2.56 -17.56
C GLN A 72 -9.91 -3.06 -16.15
N GLN A 73 -9.67 -4.36 -16.00
CA GLN A 73 -9.17 -4.89 -14.74
C GLN A 73 -7.71 -4.50 -14.52
N ILE A 74 -7.44 -3.74 -13.46
CA ILE A 74 -6.11 -3.32 -13.05
C ILE A 74 -5.67 -4.12 -11.83
N TYR A 75 -4.40 -4.53 -11.83
CA TYR A 75 -3.82 -5.40 -10.82
C TYR A 75 -2.82 -4.61 -9.99
N LEU A 76 -2.82 -4.90 -8.69
CA LEU A 76 -1.82 -4.47 -7.74
C LEU A 76 -1.08 -5.68 -7.21
N TYR A 77 0.25 -5.63 -7.29
CA TYR A 77 1.12 -6.53 -6.55
C TYR A 77 1.72 -5.78 -5.37
N ILE A 78 1.41 -6.26 -4.18
CA ILE A 78 1.89 -5.73 -2.91
C ILE A 78 2.86 -6.79 -2.36
N PRO A 79 4.18 -6.55 -2.41
CA PRO A 79 5.12 -7.39 -1.69
C PRO A 79 4.79 -7.40 -0.20
N TYR A 80 5.31 -8.39 0.53
CA TYR A 80 5.23 -8.41 1.99
C TYR A 80 5.62 -7.04 2.58
N GLN A 81 4.84 -6.56 3.54
CA GLN A 81 5.18 -5.37 4.32
C GLN A 81 5.48 -5.82 5.75
N TYR A 82 6.18 -4.99 6.51
CA TYR A 82 6.45 -5.27 7.91
C TYR A 82 5.29 -4.72 8.74
N GLY A 83 4.52 -5.63 9.36
CA GLY A 83 3.33 -5.32 10.14
C GLY A 83 2.04 -5.85 9.49
N ALA A 84 0.99 -5.05 9.57
CA ALA A 84 -0.34 -5.32 9.04
C ALA A 84 -0.82 -4.13 8.22
N TYR A 85 -1.59 -4.39 7.18
CA TYR A 85 -2.19 -3.32 6.39
C TYR A 85 -3.60 -3.64 5.88
N GLN A 86 -4.35 -2.60 5.60
CA GLN A 86 -5.57 -2.64 4.81
C GLN A 86 -5.42 -1.68 3.64
N LEU A 87 -5.81 -2.14 2.45
CA LEU A 87 -5.72 -1.35 1.21
C LEU A 87 -7.14 -1.01 0.74
N PHE A 88 -7.33 0.26 0.42
CA PHE A 88 -8.55 0.79 -0.18
C PHE A 88 -8.23 1.49 -1.49
N VAL A 89 -9.16 1.39 -2.45
CA VAL A 89 -9.15 2.19 -3.67
C VAL A 89 -10.51 2.88 -3.80
N ASP A 90 -10.50 4.20 -3.91
CA ASP A 90 -11.71 5.04 -3.89
C ASP A 90 -12.64 4.64 -2.72
N ASP A 91 -12.06 4.56 -1.52
CA ASP A 91 -12.69 4.19 -0.24
C ASP A 91 -13.28 2.77 -0.16
N ARG A 92 -13.12 1.96 -1.21
CA ARG A 92 -13.52 0.55 -1.21
C ARG A 92 -12.36 -0.33 -0.76
N LEU A 93 -12.60 -1.11 0.29
CA LEU A 93 -11.63 -2.08 0.79
C LEU A 93 -11.35 -3.16 -0.26
N LEU A 94 -10.08 -3.30 -0.67
CA LEU A 94 -9.63 -4.35 -1.59
C LEU A 94 -9.03 -5.55 -0.87
N THR A 95 -8.26 -5.33 0.20
CA THR A 95 -7.64 -6.44 0.95
C THR A 95 -7.25 -6.02 2.36
N LYS A 96 -7.22 -7.02 3.25
CA LYS A 96 -6.61 -6.95 4.58
C LYS A 96 -5.47 -7.97 4.65
N VAL A 97 -4.37 -7.60 5.29
CA VAL A 97 -3.22 -8.47 5.53
C VAL A 97 -2.85 -8.32 7.00
N GLY A 98 -3.06 -9.38 7.76
CA GLY A 98 -3.09 -9.32 9.21
C GLY A 98 -4.27 -8.50 9.74
N GLN A 99 -4.12 -8.02 10.96
CA GLN A 99 -5.10 -7.15 11.62
C GLN A 99 -4.48 -5.79 11.91
N VAL A 100 -5.02 -4.75 11.27
CA VAL A 100 -4.66 -3.36 11.58
C VAL A 100 -5.39 -2.91 12.84
N GLY A 101 -4.64 -2.37 13.79
CA GLY A 101 -5.17 -1.88 15.06
C GLY A 101 -4.06 -1.27 15.91
N VAL A 102 -4.44 -0.74 17.08
CA VAL A 102 -3.49 -0.38 18.14
C VAL A 102 -2.78 -1.63 18.66
N GLU A 103 -1.69 -1.48 19.42
CA GLU A 103 -0.79 -2.58 19.83
C GLU A 103 -1.50 -3.85 20.34
N GLY A 104 -2.50 -3.73 21.23
CA GLY A 104 -3.24 -4.89 21.76
C GLY A 104 -4.26 -5.52 20.80
N HIS A 105 -4.50 -4.92 19.65
CA HIS A 105 -5.45 -5.36 18.61
C HIS A 105 -4.78 -5.48 17.24
N HIS A 106 -3.45 -5.54 17.21
CA HIS A 106 -2.63 -5.68 16.01
C HIS A 106 -2.22 -7.14 15.80
N GLN A 107 -2.23 -7.60 14.55
CA GLN A 107 -1.67 -8.90 14.17
C GLN A 107 -0.86 -8.76 12.88
N THR A 108 0.45 -8.99 12.95
CA THR A 108 1.34 -8.95 11.78
C THR A 108 1.07 -10.12 10.83
N GLU A 109 1.08 -9.86 9.52
CA GLU A 109 1.11 -10.88 8.47
C GLU A 109 2.05 -10.43 7.34
N MET A 110 3.15 -11.14 7.14
CA MET A 110 4.16 -10.80 6.12
C MET A 110 3.93 -11.56 4.81
N ALA A 111 2.73 -11.47 4.25
CA ALA A 111 2.36 -12.17 3.03
C ALA A 111 2.34 -11.22 1.82
N PRO A 112 2.94 -11.60 0.67
CA PRO A 112 2.69 -10.90 -0.58
C PRO A 112 1.23 -11.09 -1.00
N LYS A 113 0.60 -10.05 -1.55
CA LYS A 113 -0.77 -10.12 -2.09
C LYS A 113 -0.82 -9.65 -3.53
N LEU A 114 -1.65 -10.32 -4.30
CA LEU A 114 -2.06 -9.92 -5.64
C LEU A 114 -3.55 -9.60 -5.58
N VAL A 115 -3.92 -8.36 -5.90
CA VAL A 115 -5.31 -7.91 -5.88
C VAL A 115 -5.64 -7.18 -7.17
N SER A 116 -6.92 -6.96 -7.43
CA SER A 116 -7.37 -6.24 -8.62
C SER A 116 -8.61 -5.41 -8.36
N PHE A 117 -8.80 -4.38 -9.18
CA PHE A 117 -9.99 -3.53 -9.18
C PHE A 117 -10.30 -3.04 -10.60
N PHE A 118 -11.47 -2.43 -10.79
CA PHE A 118 -11.91 -1.85 -12.05
C PHE A 118 -12.10 -0.33 -11.87
N PRO A 119 -11.17 0.51 -12.35
CA PRO A 119 -11.32 1.96 -12.29
C PRO A 119 -12.38 2.45 -13.28
N ASN A 120 -13.29 3.30 -12.80
CA ASN A 120 -14.30 3.94 -13.64
C ASN A 120 -13.84 5.30 -14.22
N LYS A 121 -12.72 5.80 -13.73
CA LYS A 121 -12.09 7.08 -14.11
C LYS A 121 -10.58 6.96 -13.98
N THR A 122 -9.85 7.92 -14.55
CA THR A 122 -8.38 7.94 -14.49
C THR A 122 -7.85 8.36 -13.13
N ASP A 123 -8.56 9.24 -12.41
CA ASP A 123 -8.18 9.69 -11.07
C ASP A 123 -8.69 8.72 -10.00
N VAL A 124 -7.76 8.08 -9.29
CA VAL A 124 -8.07 7.15 -8.19
C VAL A 124 -7.34 7.56 -6.92
N VAL A 125 -7.99 7.34 -5.77
CA VAL A 125 -7.36 7.51 -4.46
C VAL A 125 -6.98 6.15 -3.92
N ILE A 126 -5.71 5.96 -3.61
CA ILE A 126 -5.22 4.77 -2.93
C ILE A 126 -4.95 5.11 -1.47
N THR A 127 -5.54 4.35 -0.56
CA THR A 127 -5.38 4.52 0.89
C THR A 127 -4.84 3.23 1.49
N LEU A 128 -3.77 3.33 2.27
CA LEU A 128 -3.20 2.26 3.06
C LEU A 128 -3.29 2.61 4.54
N GLN A 129 -4.04 1.81 5.28
CA GLN A 129 -4.00 1.83 6.73
C GLN A 129 -2.97 0.81 7.20
N VAL A 130 -2.04 1.21 8.05
CA VAL A 130 -0.89 0.39 8.45
C VAL A 130 -0.72 0.45 9.95
N SER A 131 -0.43 -0.70 10.53
CA SER A 131 0.06 -0.80 11.91
C SER A 131 1.22 -1.76 11.96
N SER A 132 2.21 -1.46 12.79
CA SER A 132 3.32 -2.36 13.07
C SER A 132 3.71 -2.15 14.51
N PHE A 133 3.61 -3.21 15.31
CA PHE A 133 4.04 -3.24 16.69
C PHE A 133 4.87 -4.51 16.92
N GLN A 134 5.79 -4.47 17.88
CA GLN A 134 6.51 -5.67 18.36
C GLN A 134 7.40 -6.36 17.30
N HIS A 135 7.80 -5.64 16.25
CA HIS A 135 8.70 -6.13 15.20
C HIS A 135 9.96 -5.26 15.09
N ILE A 136 11.07 -5.80 14.56
CA ILE A 136 12.34 -5.06 14.37
C ILE A 136 12.28 -4.03 13.24
N ARG A 137 11.29 -4.17 12.35
CA ARG A 137 11.01 -3.37 11.16
C ARG A 137 9.51 -3.14 11.08
N GLY A 138 9.07 -2.06 10.44
CA GLY A 138 7.66 -1.68 10.41
C GLY A 138 7.41 -0.58 9.40
N GLY A 139 6.24 -0.61 8.76
CA GLY A 139 5.82 0.36 7.75
C GLY A 139 5.78 -0.22 6.34
N LEU A 140 5.75 0.67 5.35
CA LEU A 140 5.59 0.35 3.93
C LEU A 140 6.96 0.38 3.23
N GLU A 141 7.80 -0.60 3.54
CA GLU A 141 9.20 -0.62 3.13
C GLU A 141 9.45 -1.22 1.74
N ASN A 142 8.46 -1.92 1.16
CA ASN A 142 8.60 -2.51 -0.16
C ASN A 142 7.67 -1.83 -1.17
N SER A 143 8.21 -1.43 -2.33
CA SER A 143 7.44 -0.81 -3.41
C SER A 143 6.24 -1.66 -3.83
N ILE A 144 5.09 -1.01 -3.98
CA ILE A 144 3.86 -1.62 -4.51
C ILE A 144 3.83 -1.38 -6.02
N TYR A 145 3.39 -2.38 -6.78
CA TYR A 145 3.37 -2.34 -8.24
C TYR A 145 1.94 -2.35 -8.75
N ILE A 146 1.67 -1.58 -9.81
CA ILE A 146 0.37 -1.48 -10.47
C ILE A 146 0.52 -1.67 -11.98
N GLY A 147 -0.46 -2.32 -12.60
CA GLY A 147 -0.52 -2.44 -14.05
C GLY A 147 -1.57 -3.41 -14.54
N PHE A 148 -1.50 -3.74 -15.83
CA PHE A 148 -2.30 -4.84 -16.38
C PHE A 148 -1.79 -6.19 -15.90
N ASN A 149 -2.62 -7.23 -16.10
CA ASN A 149 -2.37 -8.59 -15.63
C ASN A 149 -0.95 -9.10 -15.94
N LYS A 150 -0.53 -9.14 -17.22
CA LYS A 150 0.74 -9.74 -17.66
C LYS A 150 1.98 -9.17 -16.95
N PRO A 151 2.25 -7.84 -16.97
CA PRO A 151 3.45 -7.30 -16.31
C PRO A 151 3.41 -7.43 -14.78
N ILE A 152 2.23 -7.48 -14.17
CA ILE A 152 2.09 -7.67 -12.72
C ILE A 152 2.31 -9.13 -12.31
N LEU A 153 1.70 -10.09 -13.02
CA LEU A 153 1.94 -11.52 -12.77
C LEU A 153 3.41 -11.88 -12.97
N HIS A 154 4.04 -11.38 -14.04
CA HIS A 154 5.47 -11.59 -14.26
C HIS A 154 6.31 -11.07 -13.09
N LYS A 155 5.98 -9.88 -12.55
CA LYS A 155 6.65 -9.31 -11.38
C LYS A 155 6.43 -10.15 -10.13
N PHE A 156 5.20 -10.60 -9.89
CA PHE A 156 4.84 -11.45 -8.76
C PHE A 156 5.62 -12.77 -8.77
N TYR A 157 5.56 -13.52 -9.88
CA TYR A 157 6.24 -14.81 -10.00
C TYR A 157 7.75 -14.69 -9.86
N ARG A 158 8.36 -13.66 -10.47
CA ARG A 158 9.81 -13.43 -10.33
C ARG A 158 10.22 -13.26 -8.86
N GLN A 159 9.49 -12.44 -8.10
CA GLN A 159 9.82 -12.22 -6.69
C GLN A 159 9.52 -13.42 -5.79
N VAL A 160 8.48 -14.20 -6.08
CA VAL A 160 8.15 -15.41 -5.32
C VAL A 160 9.17 -16.52 -5.59
N MET A 161 9.57 -16.73 -6.85
CA MET A 161 10.58 -17.74 -7.20
C MET A 161 11.97 -17.39 -6.67
N GLU A 162 12.43 -16.14 -6.81
CA GLU A 162 13.73 -15.69 -6.26
C GLU A 162 13.85 -16.01 -4.77
N LYS A 163 12.78 -15.77 -4.00
CA LYS A 163 12.75 -16.05 -2.55
C LYS A 163 12.68 -17.53 -2.20
N THR A 164 12.09 -18.35 -3.07
CA THR A 164 12.00 -19.80 -2.86
C THR A 164 13.38 -20.43 -3.09
N LEU A 165 14.12 -19.98 -4.10
CA LEU A 165 15.49 -20.40 -4.38
C LEU A 165 16.45 -19.99 -3.24
N LEU A 166 16.34 -18.76 -2.73
CA LEU A 166 17.17 -18.27 -1.62
C LEU A 166 16.92 -18.98 -0.28
N ARG A 167 15.86 -19.76 -0.13
CA ARG A 167 15.59 -20.58 1.07
C ARG A 167 16.15 -22.00 0.97
N LEU A 168 16.66 -22.40 -0.19
CA LEU A 168 17.15 -23.76 -0.47
C LEU A 168 18.68 -23.84 -0.59
N VAL A 169 19.39 -22.76 -0.27
CA VAL A 169 20.85 -22.66 -0.24
C VAL A 169 21.27 -22.12 1.13
#